data_AF-G5QP97-F1
#
_entry.id   AF-G5QP97-F1
#
_cell.length_a   1.000
_cell.length_b   1.000
_cell.length_c   1.000
_cell.angle_alpha   90.00
_cell.angle_beta   90.00
_cell.angle_gamma   90.00
#
_symmetry.space_group_name_H-M   'P 1'
#
loop_
_entity.id
_entity.type
_entity.pdbx_description
1 polymer ?
#
loop_
_entity_poly.entity_id
_entity_poly.type
_entity_poly.pdbx_seq_one_letter_code
_entity_poly.pdbx_strand_id
1 'polypeptide(L)' 'MTEEHVVLLDEQDKPSGTLEKYAAHTLNTPLHLAFSCWLFNEDGQLLVTR' A
#
# COMPACT_ATOMS: atom_id res chain seq x y z
N MET A 1 -16.98 -11.17 -2.02
CA MET A 1 -15.76 -10.47 -1.55
C MET A 1 -15.66 -9.20 -2.37
N THR A 2 -15.42 -8.06 -1.74
CA THR A 2 -15.27 -6.79 -2.44
C THR A 2 -13.92 -6.78 -3.16
N GLU A 3 -13.87 -6.28 -4.39
CA GLU A 3 -12.65 -6.24 -5.18
C GLU A 3 -11.76 -5.08 -4.71
N GLU A 4 -10.57 -5.39 -4.19
CA GLU A 4 -9.61 -4.39 -3.71
C GLU A 4 -8.73 -3.89 -4.85
N HIS A 5 -8.49 -2.57 -4.89
CA HIS A 5 -7.66 -1.92 -5.90
C HIS A 5 -6.56 -1.07 -5.26
N VAL A 6 -5.43 -0.96 -5.93
CA VAL A 6 -4.38 0.03 -5.62
C VAL A 6 -4.56 1.28 -6.48
N VAL A 7 -4.02 2.41 -6.01
CA VAL A 7 -3.97 3.67 -6.78
C VAL A 7 -2.60 3.76 -7.44
N LEU A 8 -2.54 3.73 -8.77
CA LEU A 8 -1.31 3.88 -9.53
C LEU A 8 -0.83 5.33 -9.46
N LEU A 9 0.50 5.52 -9.48
CA LEU A 9 1.13 6.83 -9.50
C LEU A 9 1.98 7.00 -10.76
N ASP A 10 2.12 8.23 -11.22
CA ASP A 10 3.16 8.61 -12.18
C ASP A 10 4.51 8.89 -11.48
N GLU A 11 5.53 9.21 -12.26
CA GLU A 11 6.88 9.51 -11.76
C GLU A 11 6.96 10.79 -10.89
N GLN A 12 5.89 11.56 -10.79
CA GLN A 12 5.77 12.74 -9.94
C GLN A 12 4.83 12.50 -8.75
N ASP A 13 4.58 11.24 -8.40
CA ASP A 13 3.70 10.79 -7.31
C ASP A 13 2.23 11.26 -7.44
N LYS A 14 1.77 11.56 -8.66
CA LYS A 14 0.37 11.93 -8.90
C LYS A 14 -0.46 10.70 -9.27
N PRO A 15 -1.73 10.63 -8.81
CA PRO A 15 -2.63 9.55 -9.21
C PRO A 15 -2.78 9.45 -10.73
N SER A 16 -2.57 8.26 -11.28
CA SER A 16 -2.60 7.99 -12.73
C SER A 16 -3.61 6.91 -13.13
N GLY A 17 -4.21 6.20 -12.17
CA GLY A 17 -5.22 5.18 -12.41
C GLY A 17 -5.41 4.24 -11.23
N THR A 18 -6.07 3.10 -11.46
CA THR A 18 -6.21 2.02 -10.49
C THR A 18 -5.91 0.66 -11.13
N LEU A 19 -5.53 -0.31 -10.30
CA LEU A 19 -5.30 -1.69 -10.70
C LEU A 19 -5.78 -2.63 -9.61
N GLU A 20 -6.28 -3.81 -9.97
CA GLU A 20 -6.64 -4.84 -8.99
C GLU A 20 -5.41 -5.19 -8.12
N LYS A 21 -5.62 -5.31 -6.81
CA LYS A 21 -4.55 -5.39 -5.82
C LYS A 21 -3.62 -6.57 -6.02
N TYR A 22 -4.14 -7.77 -6.25
CA TYR A 22 -3.29 -8.95 -6.46
C TYR A 22 -2.56 -8.89 -7.80
N ALA A 23 -3.19 -8.36 -8.84
CA ALA A 23 -2.59 -8.15 -10.16
C ALA A 23 -1.47 -7.10 -10.15
N ALA A 24 -1.51 -6.14 -9.23
CA ALA A 24 -0.47 -5.12 -9.09
C ALA A 24 0.86 -5.69 -8.56
N HIS A 25 0.83 -6.69 -7.67
CA HIS A 25 2.00 -7.17 -6.94
C HIS A 25 2.68 -8.36 -7.65
N THR A 26 3.45 -8.05 -8.68
CA THR A 26 4.22 -9.02 -9.46
C THR A 26 5.72 -8.68 -9.47
N LEU A 27 6.52 -9.42 -10.24
CA LEU A 27 7.92 -9.03 -10.48
C LEU A 27 8.06 -7.69 -11.24
N ASN A 28 6.99 -7.24 -11.90
CA ASN A 28 6.92 -5.96 -12.60
C ASN A 28 5.80 -5.10 -11.99
N THR A 29 5.92 -4.81 -10.69
CA THR A 29 4.92 -4.03 -9.95
C THR A 29 4.95 -2.55 -10.39
N PRO A 30 3.85 -1.99 -10.93
CA PRO A 30 3.79 -0.57 -11.24
C PRO A 30 3.79 0.27 -9.96
N LEU A 31 4.30 1.50 -10.03
CA LEU A 31 4.31 2.42 -8.90
C LEU A 31 2.87 2.69 -8.46
N HIS A 32 2.62 2.52 -7.16
CA HIS A 32 1.30 2.73 -6.59
C HIS A 32 1.41 3.22 -5.14
N LEU A 33 0.37 3.93 -4.71
CA LEU A 33 0.30 4.51 -3.38
C LEU A 33 0.20 3.41 -2.31
N ALA A 34 0.97 3.58 -1.24
CA ALA A 34 0.95 2.71 -0.06
C ALA A 34 1.08 3.55 1.22
N PHE A 35 0.83 2.93 2.37
CA PHE A 35 1.04 3.53 3.68
C PHE A 35 1.71 2.53 4.63
N SER A 36 2.39 3.06 5.65
CA SER A 36 2.89 2.28 6.78
C SER A 36 2.53 3.01 8.07
N CYS A 37 2.11 2.27 9.08
CA CYS A 37 1.78 2.80 10.40
C CYS A 37 2.56 2.06 11.48
N TRP A 38 3.03 2.81 12.48
CA TRP A 38 3.77 2.28 13.62
C TRP A 38 2.90 2.54 14.86
N LEU A 39 2.48 1.49 15.54
CA LEU A 39 1.56 1.58 16.67
C LEU A 39 2.31 1.32 17.98
N PHE A 40 2.09 2.19 18.95
CA PHE A 40 2.70 2.11 20.29
C PHE A 40 1.59 2.07 21.35
N ASN A 41 1.77 1.26 22.40
CA ASN A 41 0.88 1.27 23.56
C ASN A 41 1.18 2.45 24.51
N GLU A 42 0.43 2.58 25.60
CA GLU A 42 0.61 3.66 26.59
C GLU A 42 1.99 3.63 27.28
N ASP A 43 2.63 2.46 27.34
CA ASP A 43 3.99 2.27 27.87
C ASP A 43 5.08 2.55 26.83
N GLY A 44 4.73 2.96 25.61
CA GLY A 44 5.66 3.28 24.53
C GLY A 44 6.27 2.07 23.80
N GLN A 45 5.68 0.88 23.95
CA GLN A 45 6.16 -0.36 23.29
C GLN A 45 5.55 -0.50 21.88
N LEU A 46 6.38 -0.89 20.89
CA LEU A 46 5.97 -1.08 19.50
C LEU A 46 5.16 -2.38 19.30
N LEU A 47 4.02 -2.29 18.62
CA LEU A 47 3.30 -3.45 18.11
C LEU A 47 4.02 -4.04 16.89
N VAL A 48 4.54 -5.26 17.05
CA VAL A 48 5.14 -6.04 15.97
C VAL A 48 4.15 -7.08 15.47
N THR A 49 3.93 -7.14 14.15
CA THR A 49 3.06 -8.12 13.49
C THR A 49 3.90 -9.13 12.69
N ARG A 50 3.36 -10.33 12.45
CA ARG A 50 3.96 -11.38 11.62
C ARG A 50 3.12 -11.62 10.38
#